data_AF-R5AVG2-F1
#
_entry.id   AF-R5AVG2-F1
#
_cell.length_a   1.000
_cell.length_b   1.000
_cell.length_c   1.000
_cell.angle_alpha   90.00
_cell.angle_beta   90.00
_cell.angle_gamma   90.00
#
_symmetry.space_group_name_H-M   'P 1'
#
loop_
_entity.id
_entity.type
_entity.pdbx_description
1 polymer ?
#
loop_
_entity_poly.entity_id
_entity_poly.type
_entity_poly.pdbx_seq_one_letter_code
_entity_poly.pdbx_strand_id
1 'polypeptide(L)'
;MEEVLEYGFAYGHGGDKLKGKRLIASFTAGGTADMYSRYGAQKMTIDELMPPFAGIPNHCQMEWGGYVFSGGMIVAGNTDEEQLATFRRRAKAHAERLNRLISKDN
;
A
#
# COMPACT_ATOMS: atom_id res chain seq x y z
N MET A 1 7.35 -13.27 2.11
CA MET A 1 5.90 -13.58 2.12
C MET A 1 5.69 -15.07 2.22
N GLU A 2 6.35 -15.84 1.35
CA GLU A 2 6.29 -17.31 1.32
C GLU A 2 6.82 -17.99 2.60
N GLU A 3 7.75 -17.37 3.32
CA GLU A 3 8.32 -17.91 4.59
C GLU A 3 7.50 -17.60 5.86
N VAL A 4 6.47 -16.74 5.76
CA VAL A 4 5.71 -16.29 6.95
C VAL A 4 4.22 -16.62 6.82
N LEU A 5 3.69 -16.54 5.60
CA LEU A 5 2.36 -17.03 5.29
C LEU A 5 2.46 -18.53 5.07
N GLU A 6 2.59 -19.31 6.16
CA GLU A 6 2.80 -20.75 6.12
C GLU A 6 1.52 -21.54 6.43
N TYR A 7 1.44 -22.77 5.89
CA TYR A 7 0.39 -23.74 6.21
C TYR A 7 0.41 -24.10 7.70
N GLY A 8 -0.75 -24.15 8.33
CA GLY A 8 -0.89 -24.43 9.77
C GLY A 8 -0.69 -23.21 10.67
N PHE A 9 -0.29 -22.06 10.10
CA PHE A 9 -0.20 -20.78 10.79
C PHE A 9 -1.13 -19.71 10.19
N ALA A 10 -0.91 -19.37 8.92
CA ALA A 10 -1.65 -18.32 8.22
C ALA A 10 -2.87 -18.86 7.46
N TYR A 11 -2.78 -20.09 6.95
CA TYR A 11 -3.84 -20.76 6.20
C TYR A 11 -3.80 -22.29 6.39
N GLY A 12 -4.78 -22.99 5.81
CA GLY A 12 -4.85 -24.46 5.90
C GLY A 12 -5.35 -24.94 7.26
N HIS A 13 -5.27 -26.24 7.52
CA HIS A 13 -5.78 -26.82 8.77
C HIS A 13 -5.00 -26.26 9.98
N GLY A 14 -5.72 -25.64 10.92
CA GLY A 14 -5.13 -24.98 12.10
C GLY A 14 -4.50 -23.61 11.84
N GLY A 15 -4.41 -23.16 10.59
CA GLY A 15 -3.83 -21.87 10.21
C GLY A 15 -4.84 -20.72 10.28
N ASP A 16 -5.08 -20.21 11.48
CA ASP A 16 -6.06 -19.16 11.76
C ASP A 16 -5.47 -17.90 12.43
N LYS A 17 -4.14 -17.80 12.52
CA LYS A 17 -3.47 -16.74 13.31
C LYS A 17 -3.63 -15.34 12.74
N LEU A 18 -3.97 -15.26 11.45
CA LEU A 18 -4.28 -14.00 10.77
C LEU A 18 -5.79 -13.79 10.58
N LYS A 19 -6.63 -14.74 11.00
CA LYS A 19 -8.08 -14.69 10.77
C LYS A 19 -8.70 -13.43 11.35
N GLY A 20 -9.50 -12.73 10.54
CA GLY A 20 -10.17 -11.48 10.91
C GLY A 20 -9.25 -10.27 11.10
N LYS A 21 -7.92 -10.42 10.93
CA LYS A 21 -7.03 -9.25 10.87
C LYS A 21 -7.23 -8.54 9.54
N ARG A 22 -6.93 -7.25 9.51
CA ARG A 22 -7.06 -6.42 8.30
C ARG A 22 -5.70 -6.23 7.65
N LEU A 23 -5.62 -6.41 6.34
CA LEU A 23 -4.42 -6.14 5.55
C LEU A 23 -4.60 -4.86 4.75
N ILE A 24 -3.71 -3.89 4.95
CA ILE A 24 -3.67 -2.61 4.23
C ILE A 24 -2.35 -2.52 3.47
N ALA A 25 -2.41 -2.23 2.16
CA ALA A 25 -1.20 -1.95 1.38
C ALA A 25 -0.87 -0.45 1.43
N SER A 26 0.32 -0.08 1.91
CA SER A 26 0.80 1.31 1.94
C SER A 26 2.11 1.43 1.18
N PHE A 27 2.13 2.21 0.10
CA PHE A 27 3.30 2.27 -0.78
C PHE A 27 3.41 3.60 -1.53
N THR A 28 4.62 3.87 -2.02
CA THR A 28 4.97 5.11 -2.71
C THR A 28 5.67 4.83 -4.03
N ALA A 29 5.56 5.75 -4.98
CA ALA A 29 6.31 5.73 -6.22
C ALA A 29 7.09 7.02 -6.43
N GLY A 30 8.26 6.92 -7.07
CA GLY A 30 9.03 8.09 -7.49
C GLY A 30 8.30 8.90 -8.56
N GLY A 31 7.69 8.22 -9.54
CA GLY A 31 6.85 8.84 -10.57
C GLY A 31 5.59 9.47 -9.99
N THR A 32 5.09 10.53 -10.63
CA THR A 32 3.90 11.26 -10.19
C THR A 32 2.64 10.40 -10.28
N ALA A 33 1.59 10.76 -9.53
CA ALA A 33 0.39 9.94 -9.44
C ALA A 33 -0.35 9.80 -10.79
N ASP A 34 -0.31 10.83 -11.64
CA ASP A 34 -0.91 10.85 -12.97
C ASP A 34 -0.25 9.88 -13.95
N MET A 35 1.02 9.49 -13.71
CA MET A 35 1.69 8.45 -14.50
C MET A 35 1.00 7.09 -14.38
N TYR A 36 0.33 6.82 -13.26
CA TYR A 36 -0.43 5.61 -12.98
C TYR A 36 -1.90 5.76 -13.39
N SER A 37 -2.08 5.95 -14.69
CA SER A 37 -3.38 5.94 -15.34
C SER A 37 -3.28 5.21 -16.67
N ARG A 38 -4.43 4.83 -17.27
CA ARG A 38 -4.48 4.20 -18.58
C ARG A 38 -3.84 5.06 -19.69
N TYR A 39 -3.81 6.38 -19.49
CA TYR A 39 -3.23 7.34 -20.43
C TYR A 39 -1.80 7.75 -20.05
N GLY A 40 -1.45 7.66 -18.76
CA GLY A 40 -0.14 7.98 -18.22
C GLY A 40 0.98 7.03 -18.68
N ALA A 41 2.20 7.32 -18.26
CA ALA A 41 3.38 6.59 -18.71
C ALA A 41 3.36 5.09 -18.34
N GLN A 42 2.76 4.74 -17.21
CA GLN A 42 2.69 3.35 -16.73
C GLN A 42 1.56 2.55 -17.39
N LYS A 43 0.64 3.20 -18.11
CA LYS A 43 -0.51 2.58 -18.80
C LYS A 43 -1.40 1.70 -17.93
N MET A 44 -1.30 1.85 -16.62
CA MET A 44 -2.02 1.10 -15.60
C MET A 44 -2.41 2.04 -14.46
N THR A 45 -3.62 1.89 -13.97
CA THR A 45 -4.10 2.49 -12.73
C THR A 45 -3.52 1.77 -11.52
N ILE A 46 -3.56 2.41 -10.36
CA ILE A 46 -3.15 1.75 -9.11
C ILE A 46 -4.05 0.56 -8.79
N ASP A 47 -5.36 0.66 -9.04
CA ASP A 47 -6.31 -0.44 -8.81
C ASP A 47 -5.95 -1.68 -9.64
N GLU A 48 -5.47 -1.51 -10.87
CA GLU A 48 -5.02 -2.61 -11.74
C GLU A 48 -3.75 -3.32 -11.21
N LEU A 49 -2.98 -2.69 -10.31
CA LEU A 49 -1.81 -3.29 -9.66
C LEU A 49 -2.15 -4.04 -8.36
N MET A 50 -3.35 -3.88 -7.82
CA MET A 50 -3.76 -4.45 -6.52
C MET A 50 -4.16 -5.92 -6.50
N PRO A 51 -4.59 -6.60 -7.59
CA PRO A 51 -5.09 -7.97 -7.52
C PRO A 51 -4.17 -8.96 -6.78
N PRO A 52 -2.83 -8.95 -6.97
CA PRO A 52 -1.93 -9.85 -6.23
C PRO A 52 -1.98 -9.65 -4.71
N PHE A 53 -2.16 -8.42 -4.24
CA PHE A 53 -2.23 -8.10 -2.81
C PHE A 53 -3.60 -8.41 -2.22
N ALA A 54 -4.67 -8.17 -2.98
CA ALA A 54 -6.04 -8.48 -2.56
C ALA A 54 -6.31 -10.00 -2.47
N GLY A 55 -5.49 -10.84 -3.11
CA GLY A 55 -5.57 -12.29 -2.98
C GLY A 55 -5.08 -12.82 -1.62
N ILE A 56 -4.12 -12.15 -0.99
CA ILE A 56 -3.52 -12.59 0.29
C ILE A 56 -4.57 -12.68 1.40
N PRO A 57 -5.44 -11.66 1.63
CA PRO A 57 -6.46 -11.75 2.65
C PRO A 57 -7.42 -12.92 2.48
N ASN A 58 -7.86 -13.16 1.25
CA ASN A 58 -8.77 -14.26 0.93
C ASN A 58 -8.14 -15.61 1.29
N HIS A 59 -6.83 -15.76 1.02
CA HIS A 59 -6.11 -16.99 1.33
C HIS A 59 -5.89 -17.18 2.83
N CYS A 60 -5.59 -16.09 3.56
CA CYS A 60 -5.24 -16.11 4.98
C CYS A 60 -6.41 -15.79 5.93
N GLN A 61 -7.65 -15.81 5.44
CA GLN A 61 -8.86 -15.50 6.21
C GLN A 61 -8.85 -14.09 6.84
N MET A 62 -8.15 -13.15 6.22
CA MET A 62 -8.06 -11.74 6.64
C MET A 62 -9.11 -10.90 5.90
N GLU A 63 -9.25 -9.66 6.31
CA GLU A 63 -10.06 -8.65 5.62
C GLU A 63 -9.18 -7.74 4.76
N TRP A 64 -9.59 -7.50 3.51
CA TRP A 64 -8.91 -6.52 2.66
C TRP A 64 -9.27 -5.11 3.10
N GLY A 65 -8.27 -4.37 3.58
CA GLY A 65 -8.42 -3.02 4.09
C GLY A 65 -8.28 -1.91 3.07
N GLY A 66 -8.04 -2.24 1.79
CA GLY A 66 -7.71 -1.27 0.76
C GLY A 66 -6.23 -0.88 0.76
N TYR A 67 -5.92 0.21 0.08
CA TYR A 67 -4.55 0.69 -0.04
C TYR A 67 -4.43 2.21 0.13
N VAL A 68 -3.21 2.66 0.42
CA VAL A 68 -2.80 4.07 0.34
C VAL A 68 -1.59 4.18 -0.57
N PHE A 69 -1.73 5.01 -1.60
CA PHE A 69 -0.69 5.27 -2.59
C PHE A 69 -0.26 6.74 -2.57
N SER A 70 1.00 7.01 -2.91
CA SER A 70 1.49 8.36 -3.25
C SER A 70 2.56 8.33 -4.31
N GLY A 71 2.32 9.03 -5.42
CA GLY A 71 3.33 9.31 -6.43
C GLY A 71 4.13 10.59 -6.14
N GLY A 72 5.20 10.80 -6.89
CA GLY A 72 6.07 11.96 -6.77
C GLY A 72 6.90 11.93 -5.48
N MET A 73 7.22 10.74 -4.98
CA MET A 73 7.94 10.49 -3.74
C MET A 73 9.43 10.19 -4.02
N ILE A 74 10.07 11.06 -4.80
CA ILE A 74 11.51 11.02 -5.07
C ILE A 74 12.17 12.28 -4.52
N VAL A 75 13.34 12.11 -3.93
CA VAL A 75 14.24 13.19 -3.52
C VAL A 75 15.54 12.98 -4.28
N ALA A 76 15.91 13.94 -5.13
CA ALA A 76 17.15 13.87 -5.89
C ALA A 76 18.34 14.33 -5.02
N GLY A 77 19.56 13.96 -5.38
CA GLY A 77 20.77 14.34 -4.63
C GLY A 77 21.05 15.84 -4.55
N ASN A 78 20.40 16.64 -5.41
CA ASN A 78 20.52 18.10 -5.51
C ASN A 78 19.23 18.85 -5.10
N THR A 79 18.42 18.25 -4.23
CA THR A 79 17.12 18.80 -3.80
C THR A 79 17.30 20.09 -3.00
N ASP A 80 16.59 21.16 -3.38
CA ASP A 80 16.56 22.42 -2.62
C ASP A 80 15.57 22.37 -1.41
N GLU A 81 15.57 23.42 -0.59
CA GLU A 81 14.71 23.48 0.60
C GLU A 81 13.21 23.41 0.29
N GLU A 82 12.77 23.99 -0.83
CA GLU A 82 11.36 24.02 -1.23
C GLU A 82 10.88 22.64 -1.69
N GLN A 83 11.70 21.96 -2.50
CA GLN A 83 11.45 20.61 -2.95
C GLN A 83 11.44 19.64 -1.76
N LEU A 84 12.37 19.80 -0.80
CA LEU A 84 12.39 19.02 0.43
C LEU A 84 11.14 19.26 1.29
N ALA A 85 10.72 20.52 1.45
CA ALA A 85 9.50 20.87 2.16
C ALA A 85 8.26 20.26 1.49
N THR A 86 8.19 20.28 0.16
CA THR A 86 7.12 19.66 -0.62
C THR A 86 7.10 18.14 -0.44
N PHE A 87 8.26 17.48 -0.47
CA PHE A 87 8.36 16.05 -0.20
C PHE A 87 7.87 15.72 1.22
N ARG A 88 8.33 16.45 2.24
CA ARG A 88 7.90 16.27 3.64
C ARG A 88 6.38 16.44 3.78
N ARG A 89 5.78 17.43 3.11
CA ARG A 89 4.33 17.63 3.10
C ARG A 89 3.60 16.44 2.49
N ARG A 90 4.07 15.89 1.37
CA ARG A 90 3.48 14.69 0.73
C ARG A 90 3.62 13.46 1.63
N ALA A 91 4.77 13.26 2.26
CA ALA A 91 5.01 12.16 3.20
C ALA A 91 4.04 12.24 4.39
N LYS A 92 3.88 13.42 4.99
CA LYS A 92 2.92 13.63 6.08
C LYS A 92 1.48 13.34 5.64
N ALA A 93 1.08 13.84 4.47
CA ALA A 93 -0.25 13.57 3.94
C ALA A 93 -0.50 12.08 3.64
N HIS A 94 0.54 11.34 3.22
CA HIS A 94 0.47 9.89 3.06
C HIS A 94 0.22 9.19 4.40
N ALA A 95 1.02 9.52 5.42
CA ALA A 95 0.86 8.97 6.77
C ALA A 95 -0.53 9.28 7.35
N GLU A 96 -1.06 10.48 7.15
CA GLU A 96 -2.42 10.85 7.59
C GLU A 96 -3.51 10.02 6.89
N ARG A 97 -3.36 9.75 5.58
CA ARG A 97 -4.29 8.87 4.85
C ARG A 97 -4.22 7.43 5.36
N LEU A 98 -3.02 6.93 5.65
CA LEU A 98 -2.83 5.61 6.25
C LEU A 98 -3.47 5.53 7.64
N ASN A 99 -3.22 6.51 8.51
CA ASN A 99 -3.81 6.56 9.84
C ASN A 99 -5.34 6.58 9.80
N ARG A 100 -5.94 7.34 8.88
CA ARG A 100 -7.38 7.32 8.65
C ARG A 100 -7.87 5.95 8.22
N LEU A 101 -7.12 5.25 7.36
CA LEU A 101 -7.52 3.92 6.89
C LEU A 101 -7.44 2.88 8.01
N ILE A 102 -6.42 2.95 8.86
CA ILE A 102 -6.24 2.08 10.04
C ILE A 102 -7.35 2.34 11.08
N SER A 103 -7.71 3.61 11.30
CA SER A 103 -8.65 4.00 12.37
C SER A 103 -10.13 3.85 12.00
N LYS A 104 -10.47 3.45 10.77
CA LYS A 104 -11.87 3.33 10.32
C LYS A 104 -12.71 2.30 11.08
N ASP A 105 -12.07 1.35 11.76
CA ASP A 105 -12.73 0.23 12.44
C ASP A 105 -12.41 0.17 13.96
N ASN A 106 -11.91 1.26 14.54
CA ASN A 106 -11.71 1.42 15.99
C ASN A 106 -12.85 2.24 16.62
#